data_AF-A0A968LQ69-F1
#
_entry.id   AF-A0A968LQ69-F1
#
_cell.length_a   1.000
_cell.length_b   1.000
_cell.length_c   1.000
_cell.angle_alpha   90.00
_cell.angle_beta   90.00
_cell.angle_gamma   90.00
#
_symmetry.space_group_name_H-M   'P 1'
#
loop_
_entity.id
_entity.type
_entity.pdbx_description
1 polymer ?
#
loop_
_entity_poly.entity_id
_entity_poly.type
_entity_poly.pdbx_seq_one_letter_code
_entity_poly.pdbx_strand_id
1 'polypeptide(L)'
;MTYKHLLALAVVTLVSSCTNPSPPPSPPPPPTGNNPPVAALSANSTVQAGVALAFTSTSSDSDNDPLTLSWDFGDGVRGRWG
;
A
#
# COMPACT_ATOMS: atom_id res chain seq x y z
N MET A 1 34.78 -40.52 -7.81
CA MET A 1 34.91 -41.36 -9.01
C MET A 1 33.60 -41.19 -9.78
N THR A 2 33.59 -40.32 -10.81
CA THR A 2 33.47 -40.70 -12.24
C THR A 2 32.05 -41.19 -12.55
N TYR A 3 31.25 -40.49 -13.35
CA TYR A 3 31.39 -40.51 -14.80
C TYR A 3 30.92 -39.21 -15.48
N LYS A 4 31.78 -38.75 -16.40
CA LYS A 4 31.48 -37.79 -17.45
C LYS A 4 31.23 -38.62 -18.71
N HIS A 5 29.97 -38.74 -19.13
CA HIS A 5 29.63 -39.24 -20.46
C HIS A 5 28.84 -38.16 -21.20
N LEU A 6 29.54 -37.52 -22.13
CA LEU A 6 28.97 -36.73 -23.19
C LEU A 6 28.04 -37.62 -24.02
N LEU A 7 26.81 -37.15 -24.22
CA LEU A 7 26.06 -37.46 -25.44
C LEU A 7 25.68 -36.12 -26.07
N ALA A 8 26.45 -35.74 -27.09
CA ALA A 8 26.08 -34.64 -27.98
C ALA A 8 25.16 -35.21 -29.06
N LEU A 9 24.01 -34.58 -29.28
CA LEU A 9 23.22 -34.79 -30.48
C LEU A 9 22.67 -33.46 -30.97
N ALA A 10 22.62 -33.39 -32.30
CA ALA A 10 22.86 -32.21 -33.10
C ALA A 10 21.73 -31.17 -33.12
N VAL A 11 22.17 -29.97 -33.47
CA VAL A 11 21.45 -28.74 -33.74
C VAL A 11 20.40 -28.91 -34.85
N VAL A 12 19.20 -28.38 -34.61
CA VAL A 12 18.26 -28.00 -35.67
C VAL A 12 18.14 -26.48 -35.66
N THR A 13 18.73 -25.81 -36.65
CA THR A 13 18.48 -24.39 -36.91
C THR A 13 17.24 -24.25 -37.76
N LEU A 14 16.12 -23.88 -37.16
CA LEU A 14 15.08 -23.15 -37.87
C LEU A 14 15.40 -21.67 -37.72
N VAL A 15 16.05 -21.09 -38.74
CA VAL A 15 16.05 -19.64 -38.94
C VAL A 15 14.66 -19.21 -39.42
N SER A 16 13.70 -19.25 -38.50
CA SER A 16 12.47 -18.47 -38.65
C SER A 16 12.77 -17.11 -38.04
N SER A 17 13.18 -16.17 -38.88
CA SER A 17 13.11 -14.75 -38.57
C SER A 17 11.65 -14.33 -38.52
N CYS A 18 10.95 -14.72 -37.46
CA CYS A 18 9.75 -14.04 -37.02
C CYS A 18 10.25 -12.77 -36.36
N THR A 19 10.05 -11.62 -36.99
CA THR A 19 10.22 -10.33 -36.34
C THR A 19 9.43 -10.36 -35.04
N ASN A 20 10.11 -10.45 -33.89
CA ASN A 20 9.44 -10.32 -32.61
C ASN A 20 9.02 -8.85 -32.52
N PRO A 21 7.72 -8.51 -32.60
CA PRO A 21 7.32 -7.14 -32.36
C PRO A 21 7.78 -6.79 -30.94
N SER A 22 8.32 -5.58 -30.76
CA SER A 22 8.66 -5.10 -29.43
C SER A 22 7.45 -5.29 -28.52
N PRO A 23 7.63 -5.83 -27.29
CA PRO A 23 6.52 -5.89 -26.35
C PRO A 23 5.95 -4.49 -26.17
N PRO A 24 4.62 -4.35 -25.97
CA PRO A 24 4.06 -3.06 -25.58
C PRO A 24 4.81 -2.51 -24.36
N PRO A 25 4.92 -1.18 -24.21
CA PRO A 25 5.55 -0.60 -23.04
C PRO A 25 4.92 -1.20 -21.77
N SER A 26 5.77 -1.64 -20.85
CA SER A 26 5.31 -2.13 -19.55
C SER A 26 4.44 -1.06 -18.89
N PRO A 27 3.35 -1.45 -18.19
CA PRO A 27 2.60 -0.49 -17.39
C PRO A 27 3.55 0.22 -16.41
N PRO A 28 3.28 1.49 -16.05
CA PRO A 28 4.08 2.19 -15.05
C PRO A 28 4.15 1.33 -13.78
N PRO A 29 5.31 1.29 -13.10
CA PRO A 29 5.43 0.56 -11.84
C PRO A 29 4.36 1.06 -10.85
N PRO A 30 3.82 0.19 -9.98
CA PRO A 30 2.94 0.62 -8.91
C PRO A 30 3.61 1.77 -8.12
N PRO A 31 2.84 2.76 -7.63
CA PRO A 31 3.43 3.82 -6.80
C PRO A 31 4.30 3.20 -5.70
N THR A 32 5.57 3.58 -5.69
CA THR A 32 6.58 2.98 -4.83
C THR A 32 6.45 3.56 -3.43
N GLY A 33 5.79 2.81 -2.55
CA GLY A 33 5.71 3.07 -1.12
C GLY A 33 4.37 3.66 -0.69
N ASN A 34 3.73 3.00 0.27
CA ASN A 34 2.65 3.58 1.05
C ASN A 34 3.26 4.21 2.31
N ASN A 35 2.88 5.44 2.63
CA ASN A 35 3.24 6.11 3.87
C ASN A 35 2.14 5.89 4.93
N PRO A 36 2.51 5.76 6.22
CA PRO A 36 1.49 5.68 7.26
C PRO A 36 0.75 7.01 7.41
N PRO A 37 -0.54 6.99 7.77
CA PRO A 37 -1.27 8.21 8.04
C PRO A 37 -0.78 8.89 9.32
N VAL A 38 -0.96 10.20 9.37
CA VAL A 38 -0.67 11.03 10.56
C VAL A 38 -1.98 11.31 11.29
N ALA A 39 -2.10 10.77 12.51
CA ALA A 39 -3.23 11.04 13.38
C ALA A 39 -3.10 12.41 14.06
N ALA A 40 -4.12 13.23 13.96
CA ALA A 40 -4.20 14.53 14.63
C ALA A 40 -5.64 14.87 15.01
N LEU A 41 -5.80 15.58 16.13
CA LEU A 41 -7.09 15.95 16.70
C LEU A 41 -7.03 17.36 17.27
N SER A 42 -8.17 18.05 17.25
CA SER A 42 -8.38 19.35 17.87
C SER A 42 -9.69 19.35 18.67
N ALA A 43 -9.68 20.06 19.79
CA ALA A 43 -10.85 20.29 20.64
C ALA A 43 -10.68 21.59 21.44
N ASN A 44 -11.78 22.20 21.87
CA ASN A 44 -11.70 23.29 22.85
C ASN A 44 -11.28 22.71 24.21
N SER A 45 -10.16 23.19 24.74
CA SER A 45 -9.41 22.52 25.79
C SER A 45 -10.06 22.52 27.18
N THR A 46 -11.13 23.31 27.37
CA THR A 46 -11.77 23.47 28.68
C THR A 46 -13.28 23.58 28.52
N VAL A 47 -14.01 22.66 29.13
CA VAL A 47 -15.48 22.69 29.25
C VAL A 47 -15.88 22.49 30.71
N GLN A 48 -17.07 22.98 31.07
CA GLN A 48 -17.66 22.65 32.36
C GLN A 48 -18.14 21.19 32.36
N ALA A 49 -18.05 20.52 33.50
CA ALA A 49 -18.60 19.17 33.66
C ALA A 49 -20.08 19.13 33.27
N GLY A 50 -20.48 18.07 32.55
CA GLY A 50 -21.84 17.91 32.01
C GLY A 50 -22.11 18.64 30.70
N VAL A 51 -21.16 19.43 30.19
CA VAL A 51 -21.25 20.05 28.86
C VAL A 51 -20.60 19.14 27.82
N ALA A 52 -21.25 18.98 26.67
CA ALA A 52 -20.69 18.23 25.56
C ALA A 52 -19.43 18.90 25.02
N LEU A 53 -18.36 18.13 24.86
CA LEU A 53 -17.13 18.55 24.18
C LEU A 53 -17.05 17.88 22.81
N ALA A 54 -16.89 18.69 21.77
CA ALA A 54 -16.68 18.21 20.41
C ALA A 54 -15.18 18.05 20.11
N PHE A 55 -14.83 16.90 19.55
CA PHE A 55 -13.51 16.61 19.01
C PHE A 55 -13.59 16.57 17.49
N THR A 56 -12.60 17.16 16.83
CA THR A 56 -12.45 17.13 15.39
C THR A 56 -11.16 16.40 15.04
N SER A 57 -11.24 15.40 14.16
CA SER A 57 -10.03 14.82 13.56
C SER A 57 -9.49 15.76 12.50
N THR A 58 -8.20 16.03 12.58
CA THR A 58 -7.42 16.71 11.53
C THR A 58 -6.35 15.77 10.97
N SER A 59 -6.61 14.46 11.05
CA SER A 59 -5.72 13.41 10.56
C SER A 59 -5.59 13.47 9.04
N SER A 60 -4.43 13.10 8.51
CA SER A 60 -4.14 13.17 7.09
C SER A 60 -3.31 11.99 6.62
N ASP A 61 -3.47 11.61 5.37
CA ASP A 61 -2.65 10.64 4.67
C ASP A 61 -1.95 11.34 3.50
N SER A 62 -0.64 11.16 3.35
CA SER A 62 0.13 11.83 2.28
C SER A 62 -0.06 11.20 0.91
N ASP A 63 -0.50 9.95 0.87
CA ASP A 63 -0.82 9.21 -0.34
C ASP A 63 -2.30 9.35 -0.72
N ASN A 64 -3.06 10.12 0.07
CA ASN A 64 -4.50 10.31 -0.04
C ASN A 64 -5.30 9.01 0.10
N ASP A 65 -4.77 8.01 0.82
CA ASP A 65 -5.52 6.80 1.13
C ASP A 65 -6.73 7.09 2.04
N PRO A 66 -7.85 6.36 1.88
CA PRO A 66 -9.01 6.53 2.75
C PRO A 66 -8.69 6.24 4.22
N LEU A 67 -9.01 7.19 5.09
CA LEU A 67 -8.79 7.07 6.53
C LEU A 67 -10.00 6.44 7.22
N THR A 68 -9.75 5.44 8.06
CA THR A 68 -10.71 4.98 9.08
C THR A 68 -10.35 5.62 10.43
N LEU A 69 -11.33 6.20 11.11
CA LEU A 69 -11.14 6.81 12.43
C LEU A 69 -11.77 5.96 13.53
N SER A 70 -11.01 5.73 14.60
CA SER A 70 -11.48 5.09 15.82
C SER A 70 -11.20 5.98 17.01
N TRP A 71 -12.21 6.21 17.83
CA TRP A 71 -12.15 7.01 19.04
C TRP A 71 -12.27 6.11 20.27
N ASP A 72 -11.38 6.35 21.24
CA ASP A 72 -11.46 5.80 22.59
C ASP A 72 -11.30 6.98 23.56
N PHE A 73 -12.33 7.24 24.37
CA PHE A 73 -12.32 8.35 25.33
C PHE A 73 -11.69 7.97 26.67
N GLY A 74 -11.27 6.70 26.85
CA GLY A 74 -10.62 6.20 28.07
C GLY A 74 -11.57 5.85 29.22
N ASP A 75 -12.87 6.09 29.05
CA ASP A 75 -13.94 5.76 30.01
C ASP A 75 -14.66 4.43 29.68
N GLY A 76 -14.20 3.73 28.63
CA GLY A 76 -14.81 2.51 28.12
C GLY A 76 -15.80 2.73 26.97
N VAL A 77 -16.12 3.99 26.62
CA VAL A 77 -16.92 4.33 25.43
C VAL A 77 -16.01 4.47 24.21
N ARG A 78 -16.42 3.85 23.09
CA ARG A 78 -15.70 3.88 21.80
C ARG A 78 -16.62 4.22 20.64
N GLY A 79 -16.09 4.91 19.64
CA GLY A 79 -16.80 5.22 18.39
C GLY A 79 -15.92 4.95 17.18
N ARG A 80 -16.48 4.34 16.12
CA ARG A 80 -15.78 4.11 14.85
C ARG A 80 -16.54 4.81 13.74
N TRP A 81 -15.85 5.65 12.97
CA TRP A 81 -16.39 6.32 11.80
C TRP A 81 -15.49 6.01 10.61
N GLY A 82 -16.09 5.64 9.48
CA GLY A 82 -15.41 5.28 8.25
C GLY A 82 -16.25 5.63 7.03
#